data_AF-A0A8D8NED1-F1
#
_entry.id   AF-A0A8D8NED1-F1
#
_cell.length_a   1.000
_cell.length_b   1.000
_cell.length_c   1.000
_cell.angle_alpha   90.00
_cell.angle_beta   90.00
_cell.angle_gamma   90.00
#
_symmetry.space_group_name_H-M   'P 1'
#
loop_
_entity.id
_entity.type
_entity.pdbx_description
1 polymer ?
#
loop_
_entity_poly.entity_id
_entity_poly.type
_entity_poly.pdbx_seq_one_letter_code
_entity_poly.pdbx_strand_id
1 'polypeptide(L)'
;MSSAPVQRFIQHGAHKGKGIAVFTSGGDSQGMNAAVRAVVRMGIYVGCKVYFIREGYQGMVDGGENIIEAGWSSVSSIIHRGGTVIGSARCTDFRERKGRLQAALNLVSRGITNLVVIGGDGSLTGANLFRQEWSSLLDELLKEGKITQEQRLKYKALHIAGMVGSIDNDFCGTDMTIGTDSALHRIIEAIDAIVSTAYSHQRTFIMEVMGRHCG
;
A
#
# COMPACT_ATOMS: atom_id res chain seq x y z
N MET A 1 33.83 -19.15 -17.54
CA MET A 1 33.13 -18.71 -16.32
C MET A 1 31.66 -19.04 -16.48
N SER A 2 31.18 -20.10 -15.82
CA SER A 2 29.81 -20.61 -15.99
C SER A 2 28.83 -19.67 -15.29
N SER A 3 27.95 -19.02 -16.07
CA SER A 3 26.82 -18.26 -15.54
C SER A 3 25.83 -19.22 -14.90
N ALA A 4 25.59 -19.07 -13.60
CA ALA A 4 24.57 -19.84 -12.90
C ALA A 4 23.19 -19.63 -13.59
N PRO A 5 22.38 -20.70 -13.77
CA PRO A 5 21.09 -20.57 -14.42
C PRO A 5 20.17 -19.66 -13.61
N VAL A 6 19.59 -18.66 -14.29
CA VAL A 6 18.61 -17.74 -13.69
C VAL A 6 17.43 -18.58 -13.19
N GLN A 7 17.28 -18.65 -11.87
CA GLN A 7 16.23 -19.44 -11.23
C GLN A 7 14.87 -18.81 -11.55
N ARG A 8 14.14 -19.37 -12.52
CA ARG A 8 12.89 -18.82 -13.06
C ARG A 8 11.72 -18.81 -12.07
N PHE A 9 11.81 -19.53 -10.95
CA PHE A 9 10.72 -19.67 -9.99
C PHE A 9 11.18 -19.39 -8.56
N ILE A 10 10.39 -18.59 -7.84
CA ILE A 10 10.58 -18.32 -6.42
C ILE A 10 10.18 -19.58 -5.65
N GLN A 11 11.12 -20.15 -4.91
CA GLN A 11 10.89 -21.36 -4.12
C GLN A 11 9.93 -21.07 -2.95
N HIS A 12 9.05 -22.03 -2.69
CA HIS A 12 8.20 -22.01 -1.50
C HIS A 12 9.04 -21.91 -0.23
N GLY A 13 8.69 -21.00 0.67
CA GLY A 13 9.41 -20.82 1.95
C GLY A 13 10.78 -20.12 1.86
N ALA A 14 11.17 -19.56 0.71
CA ALA A 14 12.48 -18.91 0.52
C ALA A 14 12.79 -17.74 1.48
N HIS A 15 11.77 -17.19 2.16
CA HIS A 15 11.87 -16.05 3.05
C HIS A 15 11.27 -16.31 4.45
N LYS A 16 11.35 -17.57 4.90
CA LYS A 16 10.85 -18.00 6.22
C LYS A 16 11.33 -17.09 7.35
N GLY A 17 10.37 -16.59 8.14
CA GLY A 17 10.65 -15.78 9.34
C GLY A 17 10.85 -14.28 9.09
N LYS A 18 10.78 -13.81 7.84
CA LYS A 18 10.74 -12.36 7.55
C LYS A 18 9.33 -11.81 7.75
N GLY A 19 9.25 -10.59 8.31
CA GLY A 19 8.00 -9.85 8.46
C GLY A 19 7.76 -8.88 7.30
N ILE A 20 6.59 -8.97 6.66
CA ILE A 20 6.12 -8.05 5.63
C ILE A 20 4.78 -7.45 6.04
N ALA A 21 4.58 -6.16 5.82
CA ALA A 21 3.28 -5.52 6.05
C ALA A 21 2.78 -4.83 4.78
N VAL A 22 1.46 -4.89 4.57
CA VAL A 22 0.77 -4.23 3.45
C VAL A 22 -0.26 -3.25 3.99
N PHE A 23 -0.33 -2.09 3.37
CA PHE A 23 -1.30 -1.07 3.72
C PHE A 23 -1.72 -0.23 2.52
N THR A 24 -2.94 0.30 2.59
CA THR A 24 -3.49 1.23 1.62
C THR A 24 -3.51 2.63 2.20
N SER A 25 -3.08 3.63 1.44
CA SER A 25 -3.02 5.02 1.89
C SER A 25 -3.37 6.00 0.76
N GLY A 26 -4.09 7.07 1.09
CA GLY A 26 -4.57 8.07 0.14
C GLY A 26 -6.01 7.85 -0.27
N GLY A 27 -6.42 8.37 -1.44
CA GLY A 27 -7.72 8.04 -2.03
C GLY A 27 -7.76 6.55 -2.39
N ASP A 28 -8.89 5.89 -2.14
CA ASP A 28 -9.07 4.50 -2.55
C ASP A 28 -9.30 4.39 -4.06
N SER A 29 -8.96 3.23 -4.60
CA SER A 29 -9.22 2.92 -6.00
C SER A 29 -9.62 1.46 -6.16
N GLN A 30 -10.47 1.18 -7.14
CA GLN A 30 -10.93 -0.17 -7.43
C GLN A 30 -9.73 -1.04 -7.84
N GLY A 31 -9.61 -2.22 -7.23
CA GLY A 31 -8.48 -3.13 -7.42
C GLY A 31 -7.45 -3.14 -6.29
N MET A 32 -7.50 -2.19 -5.34
CA MET A 32 -6.63 -2.22 -4.14
C MET A 32 -6.77 -3.53 -3.36
N ASN A 33 -7.98 -4.07 -3.22
CA ASN A 33 -8.20 -5.37 -2.57
C ASN A 33 -7.54 -6.55 -3.30
N ALA A 34 -7.47 -6.49 -4.63
CA ALA A 34 -6.77 -7.49 -5.43
C ALA A 34 -5.25 -7.42 -5.21
N ALA A 35 -4.70 -6.20 -5.13
CA ALA A 35 -3.30 -5.96 -4.79
C ALA A 35 -2.95 -6.44 -3.37
N VAL A 36 -3.74 -6.06 -2.36
CA VAL A 36 -3.60 -6.56 -0.98
C VAL A 36 -3.62 -8.09 -0.95
N ARG A 37 -4.59 -8.71 -1.63
CA ARG A 37 -4.69 -10.17 -1.75
C ARG A 37 -3.43 -10.77 -2.34
N ALA A 38 -2.92 -10.23 -3.44
CA ALA A 38 -1.72 -10.75 -4.11
C ALA A 38 -0.50 -10.71 -3.17
N VAL A 39 -0.30 -9.58 -2.48
CA VAL A 39 0.80 -9.42 -1.51
C VAL A 39 0.69 -10.43 -0.38
N VAL A 40 -0.50 -10.63 0.19
CA VAL A 40 -0.69 -11.58 1.30
C VAL A 40 -0.46 -13.02 0.85
N ARG A 41 -1.08 -13.43 -0.26
CA ARG A 41 -0.93 -14.81 -0.76
C ARG A 41 0.52 -15.11 -1.12
N MET A 42 1.19 -14.19 -1.78
CA MET A 42 2.59 -14.36 -2.17
C MET A 42 3.52 -14.34 -0.96
N GLY A 43 3.30 -13.43 -0.01
CA GLY A 43 4.05 -13.37 1.24
C GLY A 43 3.98 -14.68 2.03
N ILE A 44 2.78 -15.25 2.18
CA ILE A 44 2.57 -16.55 2.83
C ILE A 44 3.25 -17.67 2.02
N TYR A 45 3.13 -17.65 0.68
CA TYR A 45 3.75 -18.66 -0.18
C TYR A 45 5.28 -18.68 -0.05
N VAL A 46 5.94 -17.52 0.09
CA VAL A 46 7.40 -17.47 0.32
C VAL A 46 7.79 -17.69 1.78
N GLY A 47 6.83 -17.93 2.68
CA GLY A 47 7.07 -18.21 4.11
C GLY A 47 7.22 -16.98 5.01
N CYS A 48 6.92 -15.78 4.52
CA CYS A 48 6.92 -14.58 5.34
C CYS A 48 5.72 -14.55 6.30
N LYS A 49 5.88 -13.89 7.44
CA LYS A 49 4.74 -13.43 8.26
C LYS A 49 4.20 -12.14 7.67
N VAL A 50 2.95 -12.15 7.23
CA VAL A 50 2.31 -11.01 6.58
C VAL A 50 1.43 -10.28 7.59
N TYR A 51 1.45 -8.95 7.58
CA TYR A 51 0.58 -8.12 8.41
C TYR A 51 -0.22 -7.13 7.55
N PHE A 52 -1.47 -6.89 7.93
CA PHE A 52 -2.20 -5.71 7.51
C PHE A 52 -1.86 -4.55 8.43
N ILE A 53 -1.77 -3.35 7.86
CA ILE A 53 -1.87 -2.11 8.64
C ILE A 53 -3.16 -1.44 8.23
N ARG A 54 -4.08 -1.32 9.17
CA ARG A 54 -5.39 -0.70 8.95
C ARG A 54 -5.27 0.81 8.88
N GLU A 55 -6.18 1.46 8.17
CA GLU A 55 -6.25 2.93 8.10
C GLU A 55 -4.93 3.60 7.67
N GLY A 56 -4.17 2.92 6.80
CA GLY A 56 -2.93 3.42 6.21
C GLY A 56 -1.87 3.82 7.23
N TYR A 57 -1.30 5.03 7.06
CA TYR A 57 -0.28 5.55 7.98
C TYR A 57 -0.81 5.78 9.39
N GLN A 58 -2.11 6.08 9.56
CA GLN A 58 -2.66 6.32 10.89
C GLN A 58 -2.56 5.06 11.74
N GLY A 59 -3.03 3.91 11.22
CA GLY A 59 -2.91 2.66 11.97
C GLY A 59 -1.46 2.19 12.14
N MET A 60 -0.53 2.65 11.29
CA MET A 60 0.90 2.42 11.51
C MET A 60 1.41 3.16 12.76
N VAL A 61 0.97 4.41 12.95
CA VAL A 61 1.30 5.25 14.12
C VAL A 61 0.59 4.72 15.37
N ASP A 62 -0.70 4.39 15.27
CA ASP A 62 -1.48 3.91 16.41
C ASP A 62 -0.99 2.54 16.90
N GLY A 63 -0.55 1.67 15.98
CA GLY A 63 -0.07 0.34 16.30
C GLY A 63 -1.16 -0.56 16.90
N GLY A 64 -0.77 -1.47 17.80
CA GLY A 64 -1.72 -2.33 18.52
C GLY A 64 -2.60 -3.17 17.58
N GLU A 65 -3.91 -3.00 17.70
CA GLU A 65 -4.95 -3.69 16.92
C GLU A 65 -5.00 -3.26 15.45
N ASN A 66 -4.35 -2.16 15.07
CA ASN A 66 -4.30 -1.74 13.68
C ASN A 66 -3.24 -2.52 12.87
N ILE A 67 -2.31 -3.20 13.52
CA ILE A 67 -1.32 -4.08 12.87
C ILE A 67 -1.66 -5.54 13.15
N ILE A 68 -2.33 -6.19 12.21
CA ILE A 68 -2.92 -7.53 12.38
C ILE A 68 -2.21 -8.52 11.47
N GLU A 69 -1.84 -9.70 11.99
CA GLU A 69 -1.28 -10.77 11.16
C GLU A 69 -2.36 -11.29 10.17
N ALA A 70 -2.00 -11.35 8.89
CA ALA A 70 -2.87 -11.77 7.82
C ALA A 70 -2.69 -13.28 7.55
N GLY A 71 -3.80 -14.01 7.58
CA GLY A 71 -3.84 -15.42 7.22
C GLY A 71 -4.24 -15.66 5.76
N TRP A 72 -4.18 -16.92 5.32
CA TRP A 72 -4.66 -17.31 3.98
C TRP A 72 -6.15 -16.97 3.81
N SER A 73 -6.96 -17.20 4.84
CA SER A 73 -8.41 -16.94 4.81
C SER A 73 -8.74 -15.44 4.84
N SER A 74 -7.90 -14.57 5.43
CA SER A 74 -8.21 -13.15 5.66
C SER A 74 -8.34 -12.33 4.38
N VAL A 75 -7.76 -12.81 3.27
CA VAL A 75 -7.90 -12.21 1.93
C VAL A 75 -8.77 -13.06 0.99
N SER A 76 -9.72 -13.81 1.55
CA SER A 76 -10.72 -14.55 0.77
C SER A 76 -11.93 -13.67 0.52
N SER A 77 -12.55 -13.79 -0.66
CA SER A 77 -13.76 -13.03 -1.02
C SER A 77 -13.61 -11.49 -0.95
N ILE A 78 -12.40 -10.97 -1.14
CA ILE A 78 -12.15 -9.53 -1.21
C ILE A 78 -11.87 -9.02 -2.64
N ILE A 79 -11.56 -9.91 -3.59
CA ILE A 79 -11.09 -9.50 -4.93
C ILE A 79 -12.14 -8.71 -5.73
N HIS A 80 -13.43 -9.00 -5.51
CA HIS A 80 -14.56 -8.34 -6.19
C HIS A 80 -15.08 -7.11 -5.43
N ARG A 81 -14.54 -6.83 -4.23
CA ARG A 81 -15.02 -5.71 -3.41
C ARG A 81 -14.36 -4.42 -3.87
N GLY A 82 -15.15 -3.34 -3.95
CA GLY A 82 -14.65 -1.98 -4.17
C GLY A 82 -13.85 -1.45 -2.98
N GLY A 83 -13.16 -0.33 -3.20
CA GLY A 83 -12.32 0.34 -2.20
C GLY A 83 -11.23 -0.55 -1.61
N THR A 84 -10.99 -0.40 -0.30
CA THR A 84 -10.00 -1.19 0.45
C THR A 84 -10.59 -1.77 1.73
N VAL A 85 -10.47 -3.08 1.93
CA VAL A 85 -10.97 -3.79 3.14
C VAL A 85 -10.14 -3.50 4.38
N ILE A 86 -8.93 -2.96 4.23
CA ILE A 86 -8.06 -2.58 5.34
C ILE A 86 -8.15 -1.08 5.66
N GLY A 87 -8.97 -0.33 4.94
CA GLY A 87 -9.16 1.10 5.17
C GLY A 87 -8.00 1.95 4.64
N SER A 88 -8.26 3.24 4.51
CA SER A 88 -7.28 4.25 4.11
C SER A 88 -7.62 5.54 4.81
N ALA A 89 -6.66 6.08 5.58
CA ALA A 89 -6.84 7.35 6.26
C ALA A 89 -5.71 8.31 5.92
N ARG A 90 -6.05 9.60 5.83
CA ARG A 90 -5.04 10.67 5.87
C ARG A 90 -4.49 10.73 7.29
N CYS A 91 -3.17 10.76 7.40
CA CYS A 91 -2.49 10.83 8.69
C CYS A 91 -1.71 12.14 8.80
N THR A 92 -2.11 13.02 9.72
CA THR A 92 -1.36 14.23 10.05
C THR A 92 -0.11 13.90 10.86
N ASP A 93 -0.23 12.94 11.78
CA ASP A 93 0.83 12.61 12.74
C ASP A 93 2.07 12.06 12.04
N PHE A 94 1.90 11.33 10.92
CA PHE A 94 3.01 10.81 10.13
C PHE A 94 3.80 11.90 9.37
N ARG A 95 3.24 13.11 9.23
CA ARG A 95 4.00 14.27 8.75
C ARG A 95 5.02 14.76 9.76
N GLU A 96 4.75 14.52 11.04
CA GLU A 96 5.67 14.85 12.12
C GLU A 96 6.64 13.70 12.39
N ARG A 97 7.86 14.05 12.79
CA ARG A 97 8.88 13.06 13.13
C ARG A 97 8.46 12.17 14.30
N LYS A 98 7.71 12.72 15.26
CA LYS A 98 7.17 11.98 16.42
C LYS A 98 6.26 10.83 15.99
N GLY A 99 5.35 11.07 15.04
CA GLY A 99 4.49 10.02 14.50
C GLY A 99 5.28 8.95 13.75
N ARG A 100 6.27 9.35 12.95
CA ARG A 100 7.18 8.39 12.27
C ARG A 100 7.99 7.55 13.25
N LEU A 101 8.46 8.14 14.35
CA LEU A 101 9.16 7.43 15.42
C LEU A 101 8.26 6.39 16.09
N GLN A 102 7.01 6.74 16.37
CA GLN A 102 6.03 5.80 16.91
C GLN A 102 5.71 4.66 15.90
N ALA A 103 5.54 5.00 14.63
CA ALA A 103 5.35 4.01 13.57
C ALA A 103 6.54 3.05 13.46
N ALA A 104 7.78 3.55 13.52
CA ALA A 104 8.98 2.72 13.50
C ALA A 104 9.04 1.75 14.69
N LEU A 105 8.68 2.22 15.89
CA LEU A 105 8.59 1.39 17.08
C LEU A 105 7.57 0.25 16.91
N ASN A 106 6.39 0.56 16.38
CA ASN A 106 5.33 -0.42 16.16
C ASN A 106 5.72 -1.49 15.13
N LEU A 107 6.47 -1.12 14.09
CA LEU A 107 6.98 -2.07 13.10
C LEU A 107 8.08 -2.97 13.69
N VAL A 108 9.02 -2.38 14.45
CA VAL A 108 10.12 -3.11 15.09
C VAL A 108 9.61 -4.11 16.13
N SER A 109 8.62 -3.74 16.94
CA SER A 109 8.05 -4.63 17.96
C SER A 109 7.40 -5.88 17.35
N ARG A 110 6.87 -5.77 16.13
CA ARG A 110 6.29 -6.86 15.34
C ARG A 110 7.30 -7.59 14.43
N GLY A 111 8.55 -7.11 14.38
CA GLY A 111 9.60 -7.63 13.51
C GLY A 111 9.36 -7.39 12.01
N ILE A 112 8.67 -6.31 11.67
CA ILE A 112 8.35 -5.91 10.30
C ILE A 112 9.47 -5.02 9.76
N THR A 113 10.07 -5.42 8.64
CA THR A 113 11.12 -4.66 7.93
C THR A 113 10.86 -4.51 6.44
N ASN A 114 9.77 -5.10 5.96
CA ASN A 114 9.37 -5.05 4.56
C ASN A 114 7.97 -4.43 4.51
N LEU A 115 7.81 -3.31 3.81
CA LEU A 115 6.55 -2.63 3.64
C LEU A 115 6.13 -2.67 2.17
N VAL A 116 4.86 -2.93 1.94
CA VAL A 116 4.20 -2.77 0.65
C VAL A 116 3.15 -1.69 0.79
N VAL A 117 3.37 -0.58 0.09
CA VAL A 117 2.48 0.59 0.12
C VAL A 117 1.65 0.58 -1.15
N ILE A 118 0.33 0.58 -0.99
CA ILE A 118 -0.62 0.69 -2.11
C ILE A 118 -1.30 2.06 -2.01
N GLY A 119 -1.10 2.93 -2.99
CA GLY A 119 -1.68 4.27 -2.95
C GLY A 119 -1.17 5.20 -4.04
N GLY A 120 -1.58 6.46 -3.97
CA GLY A 120 -1.14 7.50 -4.91
C GLY A 120 0.25 8.06 -4.60
N ASP A 121 0.67 9.04 -5.40
CA ASP A 121 1.99 9.68 -5.35
C ASP A 121 2.40 10.15 -3.93
N GLY A 122 1.53 10.89 -3.24
CA GLY A 122 1.81 11.40 -1.89
C GLY A 122 2.09 10.28 -0.87
N SER A 123 1.40 9.14 -0.99
CA SER A 123 1.63 7.98 -0.13
C SER A 123 2.99 7.33 -0.39
N LEU A 124 3.39 7.22 -1.66
CA LEU A 124 4.67 6.64 -2.07
C LEU A 124 5.85 7.56 -1.70
N THR A 125 5.66 8.87 -1.84
CA THR A 125 6.63 9.89 -1.40
C THR A 125 6.85 9.81 0.11
N GLY A 126 5.78 9.73 0.91
CA GLY A 126 5.87 9.54 2.35
C GLY A 126 6.61 8.25 2.75
N ALA A 127 6.42 7.18 1.99
CA ALA A 127 7.11 5.91 2.21
C ALA A 127 8.62 6.05 1.96
N ASN A 128 9.01 6.70 0.87
CA ASN A 128 10.42 6.93 0.55
C ASN A 128 11.11 7.79 1.61
N LEU A 129 10.46 8.86 2.08
CA LEU A 129 10.97 9.68 3.19
C LEU A 129 11.18 8.83 4.45
N PHE A 130 10.18 8.02 4.81
CA PHE A 130 10.27 7.14 5.98
C PHE A 130 11.43 6.14 5.89
N ARG A 131 11.69 5.59 4.70
CA ARG A 131 12.86 4.72 4.45
C ARG A 131 14.18 5.46 4.62
N GLN A 132 14.29 6.69 4.13
CA GLN A 132 15.51 7.49 4.25
C GLN A 132 15.80 7.86 5.70
N GLU A 133 14.78 8.18 6.49
CA GLU A 133 14.92 8.53 7.90
C GLU A 133 15.06 7.31 8.83
N TRP A 134 14.83 6.09 8.33
CA TRP A 134 14.73 4.87 9.14
C TRP A 134 15.88 4.66 10.11
N SER A 135 17.13 4.79 9.65
CA SER A 135 18.32 4.62 10.49
C SER A 135 18.34 5.63 11.65
N SER A 136 18.04 6.89 11.34
CA SER A 136 18.01 7.98 12.32
C SER A 136 16.89 7.78 13.36
N LEU A 137 15.71 7.31 12.93
CA LEU A 137 14.59 6.99 13.82
C LEU A 137 14.95 5.86 14.79
N LEU A 138 15.62 4.81 14.31
CA LEU A 138 16.04 3.71 15.17
C LEU A 138 17.14 4.13 16.16
N ASP A 139 18.05 5.01 15.78
CA ASP A 139 19.07 5.52 16.70
C ASP A 139 18.45 6.37 17.81
N GLU A 140 17.40 7.12 17.49
CA GLU A 140 16.59 7.88 18.46
C GLU A 140 15.84 6.94 19.42
N LEU A 141 15.17 5.91 18.89
CA LEU A 141 14.49 4.88 19.70
C LEU A 141 15.43 4.11 20.62
N LEU A 142 16.68 3.88 20.19
CA LEU A 142 17.71 3.24 21.01
C LEU A 142 18.15 4.15 22.16
N LYS A 143 18.34 5.46 21.91
CA LYS A 143 18.67 6.45 22.93
C LYS A 143 17.56 6.60 23.98
N GLU A 144 16.29 6.52 23.55
CA GLU A 144 15.13 6.54 24.45
C GLU A 144 14.93 5.21 25.21
N GLY A 145 15.71 4.17 24.92
CA GLY A 145 15.59 2.85 25.56
C GLY A 145 14.33 2.07 25.15
N LYS A 146 13.64 2.48 24.09
CA LYS A 146 12.42 1.82 23.59
C LYS A 146 12.70 0.56 22.78
N ILE A 147 13.90 0.45 22.22
CA ILE A 147 14.37 -0.74 21.50
C ILE A 147 15.73 -1.20 22.03
N THR A 148 16.00 -2.49 21.89
CA THR A 148 17.29 -3.08 22.25
C THR A 148 18.33 -2.91 21.13
N GLN A 149 19.62 -2.99 21.48
CA GLN A 149 20.72 -2.94 20.49
C GLN A 149 20.63 -4.11 19.49
N GLU A 150 20.15 -5.28 19.93
CA GLU A 150 19.91 -6.43 19.06
C GLU A 150 18.82 -6.16 18.02
N GLN A 151 17.69 -5.57 18.43
CA GLN A 151 16.61 -5.17 17.51
C GLN A 151 17.09 -4.13 16.51
N ARG A 152 17.90 -3.16 16.96
CA ARG A 152 18.50 -2.13 16.10
C ARG A 152 19.36 -2.73 14.99
N LEU A 153 20.15 -3.76 15.30
CA LEU A 153 21.02 -4.44 14.35
C LEU A 153 20.23 -5.34 13.41
N LYS A 154 19.25 -6.08 13.95
CA LYS A 154 18.40 -7.00 13.19
C LYS A 154 17.51 -6.28 12.18
N TYR A 155 16.95 -5.13 12.55
CA TYR A 155 16.01 -4.36 11.74
C TYR A 155 16.60 -3.09 11.14
N LYS A 156 17.91 -3.10 10.88
CA LYS A 156 18.68 -1.92 10.45
C LYS A 156 18.22 -1.25 9.15
N ALA A 157 17.52 -1.99 8.29
CA ALA A 157 17.09 -1.52 6.98
C ALA A 157 15.59 -1.76 6.81
N LEU A 158 14.92 -0.75 6.25
CA LEU A 158 13.54 -0.83 5.82
C LEU A 158 13.50 -1.04 4.30
N HIS A 159 12.86 -2.12 3.87
CA HIS A 159 12.60 -2.40 2.47
C HIS A 159 11.18 -1.96 2.14
N ILE A 160 11.03 -1.20 1.04
CA ILE A 160 9.73 -0.70 0.62
C ILE A 160 9.50 -1.06 -0.83
N ALA A 161 8.32 -1.57 -1.13
CA ALA A 161 7.78 -1.69 -2.48
C ALA A 161 6.50 -0.84 -2.59
N GLY A 162 6.39 -0.06 -3.66
CA GLY A 162 5.23 0.77 -3.95
C GLY A 162 4.37 0.15 -5.05
N MET A 163 3.06 0.22 -4.89
CA MET A 163 2.08 -0.06 -5.93
C MET A 163 1.18 1.16 -6.10
N VAL A 164 1.06 1.66 -7.33
CA VAL A 164 0.29 2.87 -7.59
C VAL A 164 -1.19 2.54 -7.68
N GLY A 165 -1.96 2.97 -6.68
CA GLY A 165 -3.41 2.94 -6.67
C GLY A 165 -3.97 4.34 -6.83
N SER A 166 -4.52 4.63 -8.01
CA SER A 166 -5.10 5.92 -8.38
C SER A 166 -6.12 5.70 -9.51
N ILE A 167 -7.16 6.53 -9.55
CA ILE A 167 -8.06 6.58 -10.72
C ILE A 167 -7.53 7.55 -11.78
N ASP A 168 -6.65 8.48 -11.37
CA ASP A 168 -6.22 9.63 -12.17
C ASP A 168 -5.17 9.26 -13.23
N ASN A 169 -4.55 8.08 -13.15
CA ASN A 169 -3.41 7.66 -13.98
C ASN A 169 -2.24 8.67 -14.04
N ASP A 170 -2.01 9.36 -12.92
CA ASP A 170 -1.16 10.54 -12.84
C ASP A 170 0.27 10.27 -12.31
N PHE A 171 0.70 9.01 -12.27
CA PHE A 171 2.02 8.65 -11.76
C PHE A 171 3.00 8.35 -12.88
N CYS A 172 3.96 9.24 -13.08
CA CYS A 172 5.01 9.08 -14.09
C CYS A 172 5.83 7.79 -13.85
N GLY A 173 5.99 6.99 -14.91
CA GLY A 173 6.79 5.76 -14.90
C GLY A 173 5.97 4.47 -14.88
N THR A 174 4.64 4.54 -14.81
CA THR A 174 3.73 3.43 -15.11
C THR A 174 2.77 3.83 -16.23
N ASP A 175 2.47 2.93 -17.15
CA ASP A 175 1.49 3.18 -18.22
C ASP A 175 0.06 3.20 -17.68
N MET A 176 -0.20 2.44 -16.61
CA MET A 176 -1.51 2.30 -16.00
C MET A 176 -1.42 2.20 -14.48
N THR A 177 -2.26 2.97 -13.78
CA THR A 177 -2.44 2.88 -12.33
C THR A 177 -3.62 1.99 -11.95
N ILE A 178 -3.55 1.35 -10.78
CA ILE A 178 -4.61 0.46 -10.30
C ILE A 178 -5.85 1.31 -10.01
N GLY A 179 -6.91 1.11 -10.80
CA GLY A 179 -8.20 1.78 -10.65
C GLY A 179 -8.61 2.64 -11.85
N THR A 180 -7.68 3.03 -12.72
CA THR A 180 -7.97 3.86 -13.90
C THR A 180 -9.03 3.24 -14.81
N ASP A 181 -8.85 1.98 -15.22
CA ASP A 181 -9.80 1.29 -16.11
C ASP A 181 -11.19 1.15 -15.47
N SER A 182 -11.24 0.85 -14.17
CA SER A 182 -12.51 0.78 -13.44
C SER A 182 -13.21 2.14 -13.36
N ALA A 183 -12.47 3.22 -13.15
CA ALA A 183 -13.02 4.59 -13.15
C ALA A 183 -13.52 4.99 -14.54
N LEU A 184 -12.75 4.70 -15.59
CA LEU A 184 -13.15 4.94 -16.98
C LEU A 184 -14.43 4.16 -17.31
N HIS A 185 -14.53 2.91 -16.89
CA HIS A 185 -15.73 2.12 -17.10
C HIS A 185 -16.97 2.73 -16.43
N ARG A 186 -16.84 3.33 -15.23
CA ARG A 186 -17.93 4.09 -14.59
C ARG A 186 -18.30 5.36 -15.36
N ILE A 187 -17.32 6.06 -15.92
CA ILE A 187 -17.55 7.24 -16.75
C ILE A 187 -18.34 6.85 -18.01
N ILE A 188 -17.95 5.77 -18.69
CA ILE A 188 -18.64 5.28 -19.89
C ILE A 188 -20.10 4.90 -19.57
N GLU A 189 -20.34 4.16 -18.48
CA GLU A 189 -21.71 3.83 -18.09
C GLU A 189 -22.58 5.06 -17.84
N ALA A 190 -22.02 6.11 -17.22
CA ALA A 190 -22.75 7.36 -16.99
C ALA A 190 -23.05 8.09 -18.31
N ILE A 191 -22.10 8.09 -19.27
CA ILE A 191 -22.30 8.65 -20.61
C ILE A 191 -23.42 7.89 -21.32
N ASP A 192 -23.35 6.56 -21.38
CA ASP A 192 -24.31 5.71 -22.07
C ASP A 192 -25.74 5.91 -21.55
N ALA A 193 -25.89 6.10 -20.22
CA ALA A 193 -27.18 6.39 -19.60
C ALA A 193 -27.79 7.72 -20.08
N ILE A 194 -26.97 8.72 -20.42
CA ILE A 194 -27.40 10.07 -20.81
C ILE A 194 -27.57 10.20 -22.33
N VAL A 195 -26.82 9.45 -23.14
CA VAL A 195 -26.82 9.55 -24.61
C VAL A 195 -28.23 9.41 -25.21
N SER A 196 -29.02 8.47 -24.71
CA SER A 196 -30.40 8.24 -25.20
C SER A 196 -31.31 9.45 -25.03
N THR A 197 -31.25 10.14 -23.89
CA THR A 197 -32.04 11.36 -23.64
C THR A 197 -31.46 12.58 -24.34
N ALA A 198 -30.14 12.64 -24.53
CA ALA A 198 -29.49 13.73 -25.26
C ALA A 198 -29.94 13.74 -26.73
N TYR A 199 -29.95 12.56 -27.37
CA TYR A 199 -30.39 12.41 -28.76
C TYR A 199 -31.88 12.72 -28.92
N SER A 200 -32.73 12.21 -28.03
CA SER A 200 -34.20 12.35 -28.12
C SER A 200 -34.68 13.80 -28.01
N HIS A 201 -33.98 14.64 -27.25
CA HIS A 201 -34.36 16.02 -27.00
C HIS A 201 -33.39 17.06 -27.58
N GLN A 202 -32.43 16.63 -28.41
CA GLN A 202 -31.39 17.49 -28.98
C GLN A 202 -30.70 18.37 -27.92
N ARG A 203 -30.33 17.77 -26.79
CA ARG A 203 -29.71 18.47 -25.66
C ARG A 203 -28.19 18.33 -25.71
N THR A 204 -27.51 19.41 -25.34
CA THR A 204 -26.08 19.38 -25.02
C THR A 204 -25.90 19.11 -23.53
N PHE A 205 -25.12 18.09 -23.20
CA PHE A 205 -24.73 17.79 -21.82
C PHE A 205 -23.25 18.12 -21.62
N ILE A 206 -22.93 18.67 -20.45
CA ILE A 206 -21.55 18.87 -19.99
C ILE A 206 -21.34 17.88 -18.85
N MET A 207 -20.35 17.00 -18.99
CA MET A 207 -19.99 16.01 -17.97
C MET A 207 -18.63 16.34 -17.39
N GLU A 208 -18.59 16.67 -16.11
CA GLU A 208 -17.35 16.83 -15.35
C GLU A 208 -16.91 15.47 -14.81
N VAL A 209 -15.66 15.10 -15.04
CA VAL A 209 -15.06 13.82 -14.59
C VAL A 209 -13.88 14.09 -13.66
N MET A 210 -13.55 13.08 -12.85
CA MET A 210 -12.34 13.10 -12.02
C MET A 210 -11.08 12.93 -12.88
N GLY A 211 -9.90 13.15 -12.28
CA GLY A 211 -8.60 13.19 -12.97
C GLY A 211 -7.58 14.08 -12.27
N ARG A 212 -8.02 14.87 -11.27
CA ARG A 212 -7.18 15.82 -10.50
C ARG A 212 -6.50 16.83 -11.43
N HIS A 213 -5.26 16.56 -11.82
CA HIS A 213 -4.44 17.41 -12.70
C HIS A 213 -3.98 16.63 -13.95
N CYS A 214 -4.65 15.51 -14.25
CA CYS A 214 -4.48 14.64 -15.40
C CYS A 214 -5.84 14.53 -16.12
N GLY A 215 -5.83 14.44 -17.46
CA GLY A 215 -7.04 14.47 -18.30
C GLY A 215 -6.98 13.46 -19.43
#